data_AF-A0A914G8V6-F1
#
_entry.id   AF-A0A914G8V6-F1
#
_cell.length_a   1.000
_cell.length_b   1.000
_cell.length_c   1.000
_cell.angle_alpha   90.00
_cell.angle_beta   90.00
_cell.angle_gamma   90.00
#
_symmetry.space_group_name_H-M   'P 1'
#
loop_
_entity.id
_entity.type
_entity.pdbx_description
1 polymer ?
#
loop_
_entity_poly.entity_id
_entity_poly.type
_entity_poly.pdbx_seq_one_letter_code
_entity_poly.pdbx_strand_id
1 'polypeptide(L)'
;MFLESEKVNPQIDVADYSGPIEIANIPGKGRGIVASRDIKEGTLLVVSKAFSTSLCQDYPSLLVELKKFKKGTASADQILQVTQIMKNLQNNPNFGKEVYDLYADDLERDIDLPFGVIDAARVQQISACNTFATADLGENSEMIDKIRLFIVPSYFNHSC
;
A
#
# COMPACT_ATOMS: atom_id res chain seq x y z
N MET A 1 -14.00 11.89 22.09
CA MET A 1 -12.86 12.03 21.16
C MET A 1 -13.05 11.04 20.00
N PHE A 2 -14.13 11.19 19.21
CA PHE A 2 -14.45 10.34 18.04
C PHE A 2 -15.27 11.08 16.96
N LEU A 3 -15.48 12.39 17.11
CA LEU A 3 -16.41 13.15 16.25
C LEU A 3 -15.75 13.65 14.95
N GLU A 4 -14.42 13.58 14.83
CA GLU A 4 -13.72 14.00 13.62
C GLU A 4 -13.67 12.92 12.53
N SER A 5 -13.99 11.66 12.84
CA SER A 5 -14.06 10.58 11.85
C SER A 5 -15.36 10.56 11.03
N GLU A 6 -16.35 11.40 11.37
CA GLU A 6 -17.66 11.45 10.70
C GLU A 6 -17.73 12.44 9.52
N LYS A 7 -16.64 13.14 9.17
CA LYS A 7 -16.64 14.08 8.03
C LYS A 7 -16.28 13.38 6.71
N VAL A 8 -17.05 13.71 5.67
CA VAL A 8 -17.07 13.14 4.29
C VAL A 8 -15.76 13.37 3.49
N ASN A 9 -14.70 13.89 4.11
CA ASN A 9 -13.35 13.84 3.52
C ASN A 9 -12.30 13.54 4.61
N PRO A 10 -12.04 12.26 4.91
CA PRO A 10 -11.24 11.86 6.06
C PRO A 10 -9.83 11.46 5.60
N GLN A 11 -8.99 12.40 5.16
CA GLN A 11 -7.56 12.22 5.43
C GLN A 11 -7.34 12.49 6.92
N ILE A 12 -7.78 11.54 7.75
CA ILE A 12 -7.58 11.62 9.19
C ILE A 12 -6.10 11.43 9.41
N ASP A 13 -5.46 12.44 9.99
CA ASP A 13 -4.05 12.38 10.37
C ASP A 13 -3.91 11.61 11.69
N VAL A 14 -4.16 10.30 11.62
CA VAL A 14 -3.94 9.38 12.74
C VAL A 14 -2.51 8.85 12.63
N ALA A 15 -1.78 8.86 13.75
CA ALA A 15 -0.50 8.18 13.85
C ALA A 15 -0.68 6.66 13.69
N ASP A 16 0.34 6.00 13.15
CA ASP A 16 0.38 4.54 13.12
C ASP A 16 0.34 3.98 14.56
N TYR A 17 -0.39 2.88 14.74
CA TYR A 17 -0.43 2.12 15.99
C TYR A 17 -0.06 0.67 15.70
N SER A 18 0.83 0.12 16.53
CA SER A 18 1.15 -1.31 16.54
C SER A 18 0.97 -1.83 17.96
N GLY A 19 0.12 -2.86 18.10
CA GLY A 19 -0.14 -3.57 19.34
C GLY A 19 0.96 -4.59 19.65
N PRO A 20 0.64 -5.69 20.37
CA PRO A 20 1.61 -6.73 20.74
C PRO A 20 1.94 -7.66 19.55
N ILE A 21 2.47 -7.08 18.49
CA ILE A 21 2.82 -7.76 17.24
C ILE A 21 4.25 -7.40 16.81
N GLU A 22 4.91 -8.30 16.11
CA GLU A 22 6.22 -8.07 15.50
C GLU A 22 6.30 -8.72 14.11
N ILE A 23 7.14 -8.15 13.24
CA ILE A 23 7.42 -8.73 11.92
C ILE A 23 8.60 -9.69 12.08
N ALA A 24 8.38 -10.97 11.76
CA ALA A 24 9.37 -12.02 11.90
C ALA A 24 9.47 -12.87 10.63
N ASN A 25 10.64 -13.51 10.45
CA ASN A 25 10.78 -14.58 9.47
C ASN A 25 10.12 -15.86 10.02
N ILE A 26 9.15 -16.38 9.28
CA ILE A 26 8.39 -17.58 9.61
C ILE A 26 8.87 -18.71 8.67
N PRO A 27 9.43 -19.82 9.20
CA PRO A 27 9.94 -20.92 8.39
C PRO A 27 8.90 -21.43 7.39
N GLY A 28 9.28 -21.46 6.11
CA GLY A 28 8.43 -21.91 5.00
C GLY A 28 7.37 -20.92 4.53
N LYS A 29 7.22 -19.75 5.19
CA LYS A 29 6.17 -18.75 4.88
C LYS A 29 6.71 -17.37 4.54
N GLY A 30 8.03 -17.19 4.59
CA GLY A 30 8.66 -15.88 4.40
C GLY A 30 8.49 -14.99 5.63
N ARG A 31 8.15 -13.71 5.43
CA ARG A 31 7.92 -12.75 6.54
C ARG A 31 6.45 -12.59 6.82
N GLY A 32 6.10 -12.55 8.10
CA GLY A 32 4.74 -12.31 8.54
C GLY A 32 4.70 -11.64 9.90
N ILE A 33 3.47 -11.39 10.37
CA ILE A 33 3.21 -10.84 11.69
C ILE A 33 3.05 -11.98 12.70
N VAL A 34 3.78 -11.92 13.80
CA VAL A 34 3.63 -12.83 14.96
C VAL A 34 3.26 -12.05 16.22
N ALA A 35 2.58 -12.70 17.14
CA ALA A 35 2.24 -12.11 18.43
C ALA A 35 3.48 -12.11 19.34
N SER A 36 3.79 -10.97 19.96
CA SER A 36 4.91 -10.85 20.91
C SER A 36 4.54 -11.25 22.35
N ARG A 37 3.24 -11.47 22.60
CA ARG A 37 2.66 -12.01 23.84
C ARG A 37 1.24 -12.49 23.58
N ASP A 38 0.63 -13.15 24.58
CA ASP A 38 -0.78 -13.52 24.53
C ASP A 38 -1.68 -12.30 24.28
N ILE A 39 -2.61 -12.44 23.33
CA ILE A 39 -3.51 -11.40 22.87
C ILE A 39 -4.94 -11.77 23.27
N LYS A 40 -5.60 -10.90 24.03
CA LYS A 40 -7.02 -11.08 24.35
C LYS A 40 -7.89 -10.70 23.15
N GLU A 41 -9.01 -11.38 22.99
CA GLU A 41 -10.03 -11.03 22.00
C GLU A 41 -10.44 -9.55 22.11
N GLY A 42 -10.67 -8.91 20.97
CA GLY A 42 -11.01 -7.48 20.89
C GLY A 42 -9.83 -6.52 21.08
N THR A 43 -8.60 -7.01 21.25
CA THR A 43 -7.40 -6.15 21.30
C THR A 43 -7.12 -5.56 19.92
N LEU A 44 -6.97 -4.22 19.85
CA LEU A 44 -6.51 -3.53 18.65
C LEU A 44 -5.07 -3.94 18.33
N LEU A 45 -4.81 -4.40 17.11
CA LEU A 45 -3.48 -4.88 16.69
C LEU A 45 -2.73 -3.89 15.83
N VAL A 46 -3.41 -3.25 14.89
CA VAL A 46 -2.78 -2.30 13.98
C VAL A 46 -3.76 -1.20 13.62
N VAL A 47 -3.23 0.02 13.55
CA VAL A 47 -3.81 1.12 12.78
C VAL A 47 -2.68 1.61 11.90
N SER A 48 -2.88 1.67 10.59
CA SER A 48 -1.83 2.06 9.66
C SER A 48 -2.33 3.13 8.71
N LYS A 49 -1.54 4.18 8.53
CA LYS A 49 -1.68 5.16 7.48
C LYS A 49 -1.18 4.56 6.18
N ALA A 50 -1.92 4.80 5.09
CA ALA A 50 -1.48 4.35 3.77
C ALA A 50 -0.17 5.05 3.39
N PHE A 51 0.83 4.27 3.02
CA PHE A 51 2.08 4.78 2.47
C PHE A 51 1.84 5.53 1.15
N SER A 52 0.90 5.03 0.34
CA SER A 52 0.47 5.71 -0.87
C SER A 52 -1.02 5.48 -1.08
N THR A 53 -1.70 6.49 -1.61
CA THR A 53 -3.10 6.44 -2.03
C THR A 53 -3.16 6.98 -3.45
N SER A 54 -3.81 6.26 -4.35
CA SER A 54 -4.15 6.76 -5.66
C SER A 54 -5.66 6.82 -5.82
N LEU A 55 -6.09 7.93 -6.39
CA LEU A 55 -7.46 8.18 -6.78
C LEU A 55 -7.44 8.60 -8.24
N CYS A 56 -8.14 7.83 -9.08
CA CYS A 56 -8.28 8.07 -10.52
C CYS A 56 -8.65 9.55 -10.78
N GLN A 57 -9.63 10.08 -10.04
CA GLN A 57 -10.16 11.44 -10.21
C GLN A 57 -9.14 12.56 -9.96
N ASP A 58 -8.04 12.31 -9.24
CA ASP A 58 -7.02 13.32 -8.96
C ASP A 58 -6.19 13.70 -10.20
N TYR A 59 -6.25 12.87 -11.27
CA TYR A 59 -5.41 13.03 -12.45
C TYR A 59 -6.18 12.85 -13.77
N PRO A 60 -7.23 13.66 -14.04
CA PRO A 60 -8.13 13.45 -15.17
C PRO A 60 -7.43 13.52 -16.53
N SER A 61 -6.43 14.40 -16.68
CA SER A 61 -5.62 14.52 -17.91
C SER A 61 -4.73 13.30 -18.14
N LEU A 62 -4.03 12.84 -17.10
CA LEU A 62 -3.16 11.66 -17.16
C LEU A 62 -3.97 10.38 -17.45
N LEU A 63 -5.18 10.25 -16.88
CA LEU A 63 -6.06 9.12 -17.18
C LEU A 63 -6.50 9.08 -18.64
N VAL A 64 -6.84 10.23 -19.22
CA VAL A 64 -7.23 10.31 -20.63
C VAL A 64 -6.07 9.87 -21.52
N GLU A 65 -4.85 10.25 -21.19
CA GLU A 65 -3.65 9.78 -21.88
C GLU A 65 -3.42 8.28 -21.68
N LEU A 66 -3.40 7.79 -20.44
CA LEU A 66 -3.20 6.37 -20.12
C LEU A 66 -4.27 5.46 -20.76
N LYS A 67 -5.53 5.91 -20.81
CA LYS A 67 -6.62 5.20 -21.51
C LYS A 67 -6.39 5.14 -23.03
N LYS A 68 -5.78 6.16 -23.64
CA LYS A 68 -5.40 6.15 -25.07
C LYS A 68 -4.24 5.20 -25.36
N PHE A 69 -3.35 4.97 -24.39
CA PHE A 69 -2.22 4.05 -24.50
C PHE A 69 -2.56 2.57 -24.20
N LYS A 70 -3.84 2.20 -23.99
CA LYS A 70 -4.25 0.81 -23.77
C LYS A 70 -4.03 -0.09 -25.00
N LYS A 71 -2.79 -0.53 -25.16
CA LYS A 71 -2.39 -1.76 -25.86
C LYS A 71 -1.84 -2.82 -24.88
N GLY A 72 -1.79 -2.53 -23.59
CA GLY A 72 -1.27 -3.42 -22.53
C GLY A 72 -2.33 -3.92 -21.54
N THR A 73 -1.95 -4.87 -20.69
CA THR A 73 -2.82 -5.57 -19.73
C THR A 73 -3.05 -4.83 -18.41
N ALA A 74 -2.26 -3.79 -18.09
CA ALA A 74 -2.36 -3.05 -16.84
C ALA A 74 -3.48 -2.00 -16.85
N SER A 75 -4.24 -1.88 -15.75
CA SER A 75 -5.28 -0.85 -15.62
C SER A 75 -4.67 0.54 -15.37
N ALA A 76 -5.40 1.61 -15.69
CA ALA A 76 -4.93 2.98 -15.46
C ALA A 76 -4.69 3.24 -13.95
N ASP A 77 -5.50 2.62 -13.08
CA ASP A 77 -5.37 2.74 -11.64
C ASP A 77 -4.10 2.08 -11.10
N GLN A 78 -3.71 0.93 -11.67
CA GLN A 78 -2.45 0.27 -11.33
C GLN A 78 -1.24 1.15 -11.70
N ILE A 79 -1.26 1.76 -12.90
CA ILE A 79 -0.19 2.66 -13.33
C ILE A 79 -0.09 3.88 -12.41
N LEU A 80 -1.25 4.47 -12.06
CA LEU A 80 -1.29 5.61 -11.16
C LEU A 80 -0.78 5.25 -9.77
N GLN A 81 -1.18 4.09 -9.24
CA GLN A 81 -0.74 3.59 -7.94
C GLN A 81 0.79 3.38 -7.90
N VAL A 82 1.36 2.73 -8.91
CA VAL A 82 2.82 2.56 -9.03
C VAL A 82 3.52 3.91 -9.07
N THR A 83 2.99 4.86 -9.85
CA THR A 83 3.53 6.22 -9.94
C THR A 83 3.53 6.93 -8.59
N GLN A 84 2.45 6.80 -7.80
CA GLN A 84 2.38 7.39 -6.46
C GLN A 84 3.36 6.73 -5.48
N ILE A 85 3.53 5.40 -5.53
CA ILE A 85 4.51 4.69 -4.70
C ILE A 85 5.93 5.20 -5.01
N MET A 86 6.28 5.26 -6.31
CA MET A 86 7.59 5.75 -6.75
C MET A 86 7.83 7.20 -6.30
N LYS A 87 6.85 8.09 -6.50
CA LYS A 87 6.94 9.48 -6.06
C LYS A 87 7.13 9.60 -4.55
N ASN A 88 6.41 8.79 -3.76
CA ASN A 88 6.55 8.80 -2.30
C ASN A 88 7.91 8.28 -1.84
N LEU A 89 8.47 7.28 -2.52
CA LEU A 89 9.84 6.79 -2.29
C LEU A 89 10.90 7.83 -2.65
N GLN A 90 10.74 8.58 -3.75
CA GLN A 90 11.64 9.69 -4.10
C GLN A 90 11.64 10.78 -3.03
N ASN A 91 10.46 11.13 -2.53
CA ASN A 91 10.30 12.16 -1.51
C ASN A 91 10.72 11.69 -0.11
N ASN A 92 10.63 10.39 0.17
CA ASN A 92 10.90 9.80 1.48
C ASN A 92 11.74 8.51 1.34
N PRO A 93 13.03 8.62 1.00
CA PRO A 93 13.89 7.46 0.72
C PRO A 93 14.06 6.52 1.93
N ASN A 94 13.82 7.01 3.15
CA ASN A 94 13.87 6.21 4.37
C ASN A 94 12.90 5.02 4.33
N PHE A 95 11.76 5.16 3.65
CA PHE A 95 10.78 4.08 3.49
C PHE A 95 11.17 3.04 2.44
N GLY A 96 12.26 3.28 1.69
CA GLY A 96 12.73 2.36 0.65
C GLY A 96 12.86 0.95 1.19
N LYS A 97 13.60 0.79 2.29
CA LYS A 97 13.81 -0.54 2.88
C LYS A 97 12.48 -1.24 3.20
N GLU A 98 11.55 -0.56 3.88
CA GLU A 98 10.29 -1.20 4.29
C GLU A 98 9.37 -1.53 3.11
N VAL A 99 9.34 -0.68 2.07
CA VAL A 99 8.54 -0.92 0.86
C VAL A 99 9.13 -2.05 0.02
N TYR A 100 10.45 -2.05 -0.22
CA TYR A 100 11.12 -3.15 -0.93
C TYR A 100 11.10 -4.46 -0.15
N ASP A 101 10.89 -4.39 1.17
CA ASP A 101 10.67 -5.52 2.06
C ASP A 101 9.29 -6.18 1.91
N LEU A 102 8.33 -5.53 1.27
CA LEU A 102 7.04 -6.14 1.01
C LEU A 102 7.14 -7.31 0.04
N TYR A 103 6.17 -8.22 0.14
CA TYR A 103 6.05 -9.34 -0.76
C TYR A 103 5.93 -8.83 -2.20
N ALA A 104 6.68 -9.42 -3.09
CA ALA A 104 6.42 -9.32 -4.51
C ALA A 104 6.88 -10.64 -5.11
N ASP A 105 6.20 -11.01 -6.18
CA ASP A 105 6.35 -12.26 -6.92
C ASP A 105 7.82 -12.53 -7.36
N ASP A 106 8.04 -13.55 -8.18
CA ASP A 106 9.33 -14.13 -8.57
C ASP A 106 10.49 -13.20 -9.05
N LEU A 107 10.35 -11.87 -9.11
CA LEU A 107 11.52 -11.00 -9.30
C LEU A 107 12.23 -10.81 -7.97
N GLU A 108 13.41 -11.42 -7.83
CA GLU A 108 14.30 -11.11 -6.72
C GLU A 108 14.58 -9.60 -6.65
N ARG A 109 14.76 -9.11 -5.42
CA ARG A 109 15.18 -7.71 -5.22
C ARG A 109 16.57 -7.55 -5.84
N ASP A 110 16.71 -6.59 -6.75
CA ASP A 110 18.04 -6.15 -7.16
C ASP A 110 18.69 -5.40 -5.99
N ILE A 111 19.63 -6.08 -5.32
CA ILE A 111 20.28 -5.62 -4.09
C ILE A 111 21.37 -4.57 -4.41
N ASP A 112 21.78 -4.47 -5.68
CA ASP A 112 22.89 -3.63 -6.14
C ASP A 112 22.43 -2.30 -6.77
N LEU A 113 21.13 -1.95 -6.63
CA LEU A 113 20.62 -0.67 -7.11
C LEU A 113 21.34 0.51 -6.43
N PRO A 114 21.86 1.48 -7.19
CA PRO A 114 22.47 2.66 -6.61
C PRO A 114 21.49 3.42 -5.71
N PHE A 115 22.01 4.05 -4.65
CA PHE A 115 21.20 4.84 -3.74
C PHE A 115 20.37 5.89 -4.49
N GLY A 116 19.05 5.89 -4.26
CA GLY A 116 18.10 6.79 -4.91
C GLY A 116 17.56 6.33 -6.27
N VAL A 117 18.04 5.20 -6.81
CA VAL A 117 17.44 4.56 -7.99
C VAL A 117 16.21 3.76 -7.55
N ILE A 118 15.12 3.90 -8.28
CA ILE A 118 13.87 3.18 -8.03
C ILE A 118 13.65 2.15 -9.13
N ASP A 119 13.54 0.88 -8.73
CA ASP A 119 13.16 -0.21 -9.62
C ASP A 119 11.64 -0.25 -9.81
N ALA A 120 11.20 0.32 -10.93
CA ALA A 120 9.80 0.39 -11.29
C ALA A 120 9.16 -1.00 -11.48
N ALA A 121 9.91 -2.01 -11.95
CA ALA A 121 9.39 -3.35 -12.16
C ALA A 121 9.10 -4.04 -10.83
N ARG A 122 10.03 -3.94 -9.87
CA ARG A 122 9.81 -4.44 -8.51
C ARG A 122 8.67 -3.69 -7.80
N VAL A 123 8.60 -2.36 -7.93
CA VAL A 123 7.50 -1.56 -7.37
C VAL A 123 6.14 -1.97 -7.96
N GLN A 124 6.09 -2.28 -9.25
CA GLN A 124 4.87 -2.77 -9.90
C GLN A 124 4.39 -4.08 -9.29
N GLN A 125 5.28 -5.03 -9.04
CA GLN A 125 4.92 -6.28 -8.38
C GLN A 125 4.48 -6.08 -6.93
N ILE A 126 5.19 -5.22 -6.19
CA ILE A 126 4.82 -4.87 -4.81
C ILE A 126 3.40 -4.29 -4.82
N SER A 127 3.11 -3.37 -5.74
CA SER A 127 1.78 -2.80 -5.91
C SER A 127 0.75 -3.90 -6.21
N ALA A 128 1.03 -4.81 -7.13
CA ALA A 128 0.09 -5.86 -7.52
C ALA A 128 -0.30 -6.79 -6.37
N CYS A 129 0.63 -7.06 -5.44
CA CYS A 129 0.40 -7.99 -4.34
C CYS A 129 -0.10 -7.34 -3.04
N ASN A 130 0.12 -6.04 -2.85
CA ASN A 130 -0.01 -5.40 -1.53
C ASN A 130 -0.97 -4.22 -1.49
N THR A 131 -1.66 -3.92 -2.59
CA THR A 131 -2.63 -2.83 -2.62
C THR A 131 -4.03 -3.30 -2.26
N PHE A 132 -4.72 -2.47 -1.48
CA PHE A 132 -6.10 -2.68 -1.09
C PHE A 132 -6.97 -1.65 -1.80
N ALA A 133 -8.02 -2.12 -2.46
CA ALA A 133 -9.05 -1.26 -3.04
C ALA A 133 -10.17 -1.08 -2.01
N THR A 134 -10.57 0.17 -1.78
CA THR A 134 -11.81 0.46 -1.05
C THR A 134 -12.79 1.12 -1.99
N ALA A 135 -14.00 0.58 -2.07
CA ALA A 135 -15.14 1.32 -2.59
C ALA A 135 -15.69 2.18 -1.45
N ASP A 136 -15.69 3.51 -1.61
CA ASP A 136 -16.37 4.38 -0.65
C ASP A 136 -17.89 4.11 -0.74
N LEU A 137 -18.48 3.53 0.32
CA LEU A 137 -19.91 3.18 0.43
C LEU A 137 -20.82 4.41 0.64
N GLY A 138 -20.51 5.53 0.00
CA GLY A 138 -21.38 6.71 0.04
C GLY A 138 -22.66 6.44 -0.75
N GLU A 139 -23.83 6.47 -0.09
CA GLU A 139 -25.14 6.11 -0.65
C GLU A 139 -25.55 6.85 -1.94
N ASN A 140 -24.81 7.88 -2.38
CA ASN A 140 -25.04 8.62 -3.63
C ASN A 140 -23.75 9.07 -4.36
N SER A 141 -22.57 8.53 -4.01
CA SER A 141 -21.33 8.85 -4.72
C SER A 141 -21.09 7.83 -5.81
N GLU A 142 -20.69 8.27 -7.01
CA GLU A 142 -20.04 7.39 -7.98
C GLU A 142 -19.01 6.52 -7.25
N MET A 143 -18.93 5.24 -7.62
CA MET A 143 -18.07 4.27 -6.96
C MET A 143 -16.61 4.70 -7.18
N ILE A 144 -16.04 5.38 -6.18
CA ILE A 144 -14.67 5.85 -6.23
C ILE A 144 -13.79 4.75 -5.64
N ASP A 145 -13.12 4.01 -6.52
CA ASP A 145 -12.11 3.04 -6.10
C ASP A 145 -10.83 3.80 -5.74
N LYS A 146 -10.51 3.82 -4.44
CA LYS A 146 -9.21 4.28 -3.94
C LYS A 146 -8.32 3.07 -3.73
N ILE A 147 -7.20 3.04 -4.44
CA ILE A 147 -6.17 2.02 -4.26
C ILE A 147 -5.14 2.55 -3.27
N ARG A 148 -4.76 1.70 -2.30
CA ARG A 148 -3.83 2.09 -1.23
C ARG A 148 -2.83 1.00 -0.92
N LEU A 149 -1.59 1.39 -0.64
CA LEU A 149 -0.55 0.52 -0.11
C LEU A 149 -0.35 0.82 1.38
N PHE A 150 -0.35 -0.22 2.23
CA PHE A 150 -0.10 -0.11 3.67
C PHE A 150 1.03 -1.04 4.09
N ILE A 151 2.14 -0.50 4.61
CA ILE A 151 3.35 -1.30 4.87
C ILE A 151 3.10 -2.42 5.89
N VAL A 152 2.65 -2.10 7.11
CA VAL A 152 2.45 -3.11 8.16
C VAL A 152 1.31 -4.09 7.81
N PRO A 153 0.12 -3.63 7.38
CA PRO A 153 -0.96 -4.53 6.99
C PRO A 153 -0.61 -5.51 5.85
N SER A 154 0.30 -5.15 4.95
CA SER A 154 0.75 -6.05 3.88
C SER A 154 1.36 -7.35 4.37
N TYR A 155 1.95 -7.37 5.58
CA TYR A 155 2.49 -8.60 6.17
C TYR A 155 1.40 -9.59 6.62
N PHE A 156 0.12 -9.18 6.74
CA PHE A 156 -0.99 -10.12 6.94
C PHE A 156 -1.35 -10.88 5.66
N ASN A 157 -1.26 -10.23 4.49
CA ASN A 157 -1.86 -10.72 3.24
C ASN A 157 -1.14 -11.97 2.68
N HIS A 158 0.17 -12.09 2.92
CA HIS A 158 1.02 -13.14 2.35
C HIS A 158 1.60 -14.10 3.41
N SER A 159 1.00 -14.14 4.60
CA SER A 159 1.35 -15.09 5.67
C SER A 159 0.71 -16.46 5.40
N CYS A 160 1.21 -17.24 4.44
CA CYS A 160 0.68 -18.57 4.12
C CYS A 160 1.53 -19.70 4.68
#